data_AF-A0AAN8LVN0-F1
#
_entry.id   AF-A0AAN8LVN0-F1
#
_cell.length_a   1.000
_cell.length_b   1.000
_cell.length_c   1.000
_cell.angle_alpha   90.00
_cell.angle_beta   90.00
_cell.angle_gamma   90.00
#
_symmetry.space_group_name_H-M   'P 1'
#
loop_
_entity.id
_entity.type
_entity.pdbx_description
1 polymer ?
#
loop_
_entity_poly.entity_id
_entity_poly.type
_entity_poly.pdbx_seq_one_letter_code
_entity_poly.pdbx_strand_id
1 'polypeptide(L)'
;MNPSCGRCGTIVYPTEKVNCLDKYWHKGCFSCEICKMTLNMKNYKGFEKRPYCNAHYPKTNFTCVADTPENLRLKQQSKMQSQVQYKEEFEKNKGKGFSAVADTPEMQRIKKTQDHISNKAAA
;
A
#
# COMPACT_ATOMS: atom_id res chain seq x y z
N MET A 1 48.17 14.81 7.68
CA MET A 1 46.89 15.36 8.18
C MET A 1 46.40 14.50 9.32
N ASN A 2 46.06 15.08 10.47
CA ASN A 2 45.52 14.32 11.59
C ASN A 2 44.05 13.94 11.30
N PRO A 3 43.66 12.66 11.44
CA PRO A 3 42.30 12.23 11.14
C PRO A 3 41.30 12.78 12.16
N SER A 4 40.19 13.33 11.69
CA SER A 4 39.10 13.86 12.52
C SER A 4 38.02 12.80 12.78
N CYS A 5 37.36 12.88 13.92
CA CYS A 5 36.28 11.99 14.29
C CYS A 5 34.99 12.31 13.53
N GLY A 6 34.34 11.29 12.98
CA GLY A 6 33.04 11.41 12.30
C GLY A 6 31.86 11.81 13.20
N ARG A 7 32.01 11.78 14.53
CA ARG A 7 30.98 12.19 15.50
C ARG A 7 31.25 13.56 16.11
N CYS A 8 32.40 13.72 16.76
CA CYS A 8 32.73 14.94 17.52
C CYS A 8 33.60 15.94 16.74
N GLY A 9 34.11 15.56 15.55
CA GLY A 9 34.95 16.43 14.73
C GLY A 9 36.37 16.64 15.27
N THR A 10 36.68 16.20 16.48
CA THR A 10 38.02 16.37 17.08
C THR A 10 39.02 15.35 16.52
N ILE A 11 40.30 15.64 16.70
CA ILE A 11 41.38 14.77 16.22
C ILE A 11 41.32 13.42 16.94
N VAL A 12 41.46 12.34 16.16
CA VAL A 12 41.53 10.97 16.64
C VAL A 12 42.98 10.53 16.65
N TYR A 13 43.50 10.23 17.82
CA TYR A 13 44.85 9.68 17.97
C TYR A 13 44.90 8.19 17.58
N PRO A 14 46.04 7.68 17.08
CA PRO A 14 46.18 6.28 16.67
C PRO A 14 45.74 5.26 17.71
N THR A 15 45.95 5.53 19.00
CA THR A 15 45.58 4.64 20.12
C THR A 15 44.08 4.42 20.23
N GLU A 16 43.27 5.44 19.96
CA GLU A 16 41.80 5.40 20.07
C GLU A 16 41.10 5.28 18.72
N LYS A 17 41.87 5.14 17.64
CA LYS A 17 41.37 5.16 16.28
C LYS A 17 40.57 3.91 15.95
N VAL A 18 39.33 4.13 15.55
CA VAL A 18 38.46 3.14 14.90
C VAL A 18 38.23 3.60 13.47
N ASN A 19 38.59 2.75 12.49
CA ASN A 19 38.31 2.99 11.08
C ASN A 19 37.02 2.28 10.69
N CYS A 20 35.99 3.02 10.29
CA CYS A 20 34.70 2.46 9.96
C CYS A 20 33.89 3.43 9.09
N LEU A 21 33.16 2.91 8.09
CA LEU A 21 32.30 3.69 7.19
C LEU A 21 33.05 4.85 6.51
N ASP A 22 34.27 4.57 6.05
CA ASP A 22 35.19 5.52 5.41
C ASP A 22 35.50 6.76 6.26
N LYS A 23 35.33 6.66 7.58
CA LYS A 23 35.60 7.71 8.56
C LYS A 23 36.39 7.17 9.75
N TYR A 24 37.01 8.09 10.47
CA TYR A 24 37.68 7.78 11.73
C TYR A 24 36.79 8.13 12.91
N TRP A 25 36.86 7.32 13.96
CA TRP A 25 36.04 7.48 15.17
C TRP A 25 36.90 7.23 16.39
N HIS A 26 36.64 7.91 17.50
CA HIS A 26 37.15 7.47 18.80
C HIS A 26 36.41 6.20 19.23
N LYS A 27 37.07 5.33 20.01
CA LYS A 27 36.45 4.13 20.60
C LYS A 27 35.15 4.46 21.36
N GLY A 28 35.08 5.58 22.08
CA GLY A 28 33.86 6.03 22.77
C GLY A 28 32.84 6.75 21.87
N CYS A 29 33.30 7.36 20.77
CA CYS A 29 32.42 8.05 19.82
C CYS A 29 31.72 7.10 18.84
N PHE A 30 32.20 5.87 18.72
CA PHE A 30 31.58 4.86 17.89
C PHE A 30 30.37 4.24 18.62
N SER A 31 29.25 4.94 18.61
CA SER A 31 28.01 4.50 19.29
C SER A 31 26.79 4.62 18.37
N CYS A 32 25.74 3.87 18.70
CA CYS A 32 24.49 3.90 17.94
C CYS A 32 23.86 5.30 17.97
N GLU A 33 23.32 5.77 16.84
CA GLU A 33 22.60 7.06 16.78
C GLU A 33 21.35 7.09 17.68
N ILE A 34 20.66 5.94 17.80
CA ILE A 34 19.36 5.85 18.50
C ILE A 34 19.57 5.60 20.00
N CYS A 35 20.29 4.54 20.38
CA CYS A 35 20.47 4.20 21.80
C CYS A 35 21.76 4.73 22.43
N LYS A 36 22.65 5.39 21.68
CA LYS A 36 23.96 5.87 22.15
C LYS A 36 24.86 4.80 22.79
N MET A 37 24.50 3.53 22.69
CA MET A 37 25.33 2.42 23.15
C MET A 37 26.60 2.35 22.33
N THR A 38 27.75 2.26 22.99
CA THR A 38 29.06 2.08 22.35
C THR A 38 29.07 0.77 21.58
N LEU A 39 29.37 0.88 20.30
CA LEU A 39 29.49 -0.23 19.37
C LEU A 39 30.97 -0.60 19.22
N ASN A 40 31.20 -1.76 18.66
CA ASN A 40 32.51 -2.31 18.36
C ASN A 40 32.47 -2.84 16.92
N MET A 41 33.64 -3.10 16.34
CA MET A 41 33.78 -3.53 14.94
C MET A 41 32.95 -4.80 14.61
N LYS A 42 32.69 -5.65 15.61
CA LYS A 42 31.94 -6.90 15.45
C LYS A 42 30.41 -6.74 15.57
N ASN A 43 29.91 -5.73 16.28
CA ASN A 43 28.49 -5.64 16.67
C ASN A 43 27.72 -4.51 15.98
N TYR A 44 28.39 -3.70 15.15
CA TYR A 44 27.77 -2.57 14.48
C TYR A 44 27.16 -2.98 13.14
N LYS A 45 26.13 -2.23 12.74
CA LYS A 45 25.60 -2.21 11.38
C LYS A 45 25.68 -0.78 10.86
N GLY A 46 26.21 -0.59 9.66
CA GLY A 46 26.33 0.74 9.05
C GLY A 46 25.13 1.02 8.16
N PHE A 47 24.47 2.16 8.38
CA PHE A 47 23.42 2.68 7.50
C PHE A 47 23.72 4.16 7.22
N GLU A 48 23.74 4.59 5.96
CA GLU A 48 24.04 5.97 5.55
C GLU A 48 25.30 6.59 6.20
N LYS A 49 26.39 5.81 6.30
CA LYS A 49 27.66 6.24 6.94
C LYS A 49 27.52 6.59 8.44
N ARG A 50 26.49 6.06 9.10
CA ARG A 50 26.26 6.15 10.53
C ARG A 50 26.21 4.75 11.17
N PRO A 51 26.78 4.57 12.37
CA PRO A 51 26.75 3.28 13.06
C PRO A 51 25.44 3.07 13.84
N TYR A 52 24.85 1.89 13.70
CA TYR A 52 23.64 1.44 14.39
C TYR A 52 23.89 0.11 15.11
N CYS A 53 23.15 -0.14 16.19
CA CYS A 53 23.12 -1.45 16.83
C CYS A 53 22.23 -2.40 16.03
N ASN A 54 22.36 -3.72 16.26
CA ASN A 54 21.53 -4.72 15.59
C ASN A 54 20.01 -4.51 15.78
N ALA A 55 19.60 -3.95 16.93
CA ALA A 55 18.19 -3.69 17.24
C ALA A 55 17.63 -2.47 16.49
N HIS A 56 18.47 -1.44 16.27
CA HIS A 56 18.07 -0.17 15.66
C HIS A 56 18.52 -0.03 14.20
N TYR A 57 19.02 -1.10 13.59
CA TYR A 57 19.41 -1.10 12.19
C TYR A 57 18.14 -1.08 11.32
N PRO A 58 17.94 -0.05 10.47
CA PRO A 58 16.79 0.01 9.58
C PRO A 58 16.79 -1.21 8.65
N LYS A 59 15.85 -2.13 8.86
CA LYS A 59 15.63 -3.25 7.95
C LYS A 59 14.84 -2.71 6.76
N THR A 60 15.53 -2.43 5.67
CA THR A 60 14.88 -2.09 4.40
C THR A 60 14.14 -3.34 3.91
N ASN A 61 12.84 -3.40 4.14
CA ASN A 61 11.99 -4.38 3.48
C ASN A 61 11.87 -3.96 2.02
N PHE A 62 12.63 -4.59 1.14
CA PHE A 62 12.46 -4.42 -0.30
C PHE A 62 11.12 -5.04 -0.69
N THR A 63 10.05 -4.26 -0.66
CA THR A 63 8.81 -4.64 -1.32
C THR A 63 9.05 -4.48 -2.82
N CYS A 64 8.91 -5.56 -3.59
CA CYS A 64 8.77 -5.43 -5.03
C CYS A 64 7.61 -4.46 -5.28
N VAL A 65 7.88 -3.41 -6.07
CA VAL A 65 6.97 -2.28 -6.27
C VAL A 65 5.66 -2.81 -6.85
N ALA A 66 4.66 -3.02 -5.98
CA ALA A 66 3.33 -3.49 -6.38
C ALA A 66 2.55 -2.41 -7.13
N ASP A 67 2.95 -1.14 -6.95
CA ASP A 67 2.26 0.03 -7.50
C ASP A 67 2.93 0.55 -8.79
N THR A 68 3.56 -0.33 -9.57
CA THR A 68 3.76 0.01 -10.98
C THR A 68 2.37 0.01 -11.66
N PRO A 69 2.09 0.98 -12.56
CA PRO A 69 0.81 1.03 -13.25
C PRO A 69 0.47 -0.27 -14.01
N GLU A 70 1.49 -1.03 -14.36
CA GLU A 70 1.39 -2.33 -15.02
C GLU A 70 0.89 -3.45 -14.08
N ASN A 71 1.40 -3.52 -12.85
CA ASN A 71 0.94 -4.48 -11.83
C ASN A 71 -0.53 -4.25 -11.45
N LEU A 72 -0.98 -2.98 -11.42
CA LEU A 72 -2.37 -2.62 -11.17
C LEU A 72 -3.30 -3.12 -12.28
N ARG A 73 -2.86 -3.00 -13.54
CA ARG A 73 -3.63 -3.41 -14.72
C ARG A 73 -3.81 -4.93 -14.80
N LEU A 74 -2.76 -5.70 -14.50
CA LEU A 74 -2.82 -7.16 -14.43
C LEU A 74 -3.80 -7.65 -13.35
N LYS A 75 -3.82 -6.98 -12.19
CA LYS A 75 -4.74 -7.31 -11.08
C LYS A 75 -6.20 -7.02 -11.43
N GLN A 76 -6.48 -5.90 -12.11
CA GLN A 76 -7.84 -5.60 -12.59
C GLN A 76 -8.28 -6.61 -13.66
N GLN A 77 -7.42 -6.90 -14.64
CA GLN A 77 -7.72 -7.86 -15.70
C GLN A 77 -8.00 -9.26 -15.12
N SER A 78 -7.19 -9.75 -14.18
CA SER A 78 -7.37 -11.06 -13.55
C SER A 78 -8.68 -11.16 -12.75
N LYS A 79 -9.08 -10.09 -12.05
CA LYS A 79 -10.37 -10.04 -11.32
C LYS A 79 -11.57 -10.13 -12.26
N MET A 80 -11.53 -9.37 -13.35
CA MET A 80 -12.59 -9.34 -14.37
C MET A 80 -12.69 -10.66 -15.16
N GLN A 81 -11.56 -11.34 -15.34
CA GLN A 81 -11.50 -12.58 -16.13
C GLN A 81 -11.93 -13.82 -15.32
N SER A 82 -12.02 -13.72 -14.00
CA SER A 82 -12.47 -14.83 -13.15
C SER A 82 -13.96 -15.10 -13.34
N GLN A 83 -14.32 -16.36 -13.59
CA GLN A 83 -15.72 -16.83 -13.77
C GLN A 83 -16.63 -16.55 -12.54
N VAL A 84 -16.05 -16.11 -11.42
CA VAL A 84 -16.75 -15.72 -10.20
C VAL A 84 -17.61 -14.47 -10.41
N GLN A 85 -17.12 -13.44 -11.13
CA GLN A 85 -17.93 -12.25 -11.42
C GLN A 85 -19.11 -12.55 -12.34
N TYR A 86 -18.90 -13.41 -13.36
CA TYR A 86 -19.98 -13.83 -14.25
C TYR A 86 -21.09 -14.58 -13.49
N LYS A 87 -20.70 -15.43 -12.52
CA LYS A 87 -21.65 -16.15 -11.68
C LYS A 87 -22.32 -15.24 -10.64
N GLU A 88 -21.60 -14.28 -10.08
CA GLU A 88 -22.13 -13.28 -9.15
C GLU A 88 -23.10 -12.30 -9.81
N GLU A 89 -22.80 -11.83 -11.03
CA GLU A 89 -23.73 -11.04 -11.86
C GLU A 89 -24.94 -11.87 -12.29
N PHE A 90 -24.74 -13.14 -12.66
CA PHE A 90 -25.85 -14.04 -12.98
C PHE A 90 -26.76 -14.25 -11.76
N GLU A 91 -26.22 -14.51 -10.57
CA GLU A 91 -27.00 -14.69 -9.34
C GLU A 91 -27.66 -13.38 -8.87
N LYS A 92 -27.00 -12.22 -9.01
CA LYS A 92 -27.57 -10.89 -8.71
C LYS A 92 -28.68 -10.48 -9.68
N ASN A 93 -28.57 -10.84 -10.96
CA ASN A 93 -29.61 -10.58 -11.96
C ASN A 93 -30.73 -11.61 -11.95
N LYS A 94 -30.53 -12.80 -11.38
CA LYS A 94 -31.57 -13.85 -11.26
C LYS A 94 -32.80 -13.40 -10.48
N GLY A 95 -32.71 -12.31 -9.72
CA GLY A 95 -33.83 -11.71 -8.99
C GLY A 95 -34.19 -10.25 -9.37
N LYS A 96 -33.51 -9.62 -10.34
CA LYS A 96 -33.63 -8.17 -10.58
C LYS A 96 -34.11 -7.75 -11.98
N GLY A 97 -34.46 -8.64 -12.90
CA GLY A 97 -34.68 -8.19 -14.27
C GLY A 97 -35.45 -9.08 -15.24
N PHE A 98 -36.47 -9.82 -14.79
CA PHE A 98 -37.71 -9.83 -15.56
C PHE A 98 -38.69 -8.92 -14.81
N SER A 99 -38.41 -7.61 -14.80
CA SER A 99 -39.53 -6.69 -14.69
C SER A 99 -40.29 -6.91 -15.99
N ALA A 100 -41.36 -7.71 -15.95
CA ALA A 100 -42.37 -7.66 -16.98
C ALA A 100 -42.56 -6.18 -17.29
N VAL A 101 -42.39 -5.79 -18.56
CA VAL A 101 -42.50 -4.41 -19.03
C VAL A 101 -43.86 -3.90 -18.60
N ALA A 102 -43.92 -3.38 -17.38
CA ALA A 102 -45.12 -2.86 -16.75
C ALA A 102 -45.21 -1.45 -17.28
N ASP A 103 -46.13 -1.31 -18.22
CA ASP A 103 -46.53 -0.09 -18.91
C ASP A 103 -45.84 0.16 -20.25
N THR A 104 -46.12 -0.72 -21.22
CA THR A 104 -46.16 -0.23 -22.60
C THR A 104 -47.23 0.88 -22.72
N PRO A 105 -47.03 1.92 -23.54
CA PRO A 105 -48.01 3.00 -23.74
C PRO A 105 -49.38 2.52 -24.25
N GLU A 106 -49.46 1.27 -24.70
CA GLU A 106 -50.68 0.61 -25.11
C GLU A 106 -51.48 0.10 -23.90
N MET A 107 -50.81 -0.48 -22.90
CA MET A 107 -51.45 -0.97 -21.68
C MET A 107 -52.07 0.16 -20.85
N GLN A 108 -51.42 1.33 -20.82
CA GLN A 108 -51.97 2.54 -20.19
C GLN A 108 -53.19 3.12 -20.93
N ARG A 109 -53.26 2.97 -22.26
CA ARG A 109 -54.41 3.43 -23.06
C ARG A 109 -55.65 2.55 -22.85
N ILE A 110 -55.46 1.24 -22.75
CA ILE A 110 -56.55 0.28 -22.51
C ILE A 110 -57.16 0.54 -21.12
N LYS A 111 -56.32 0.70 -20.09
CA LYS A 111 -56.78 0.96 -18.72
C LYS A 111 -57.62 2.25 -18.61
N LYS A 112 -57.15 3.36 -19.20
CA LYS A 112 -57.91 4.62 -19.23
C LYS A 112 -59.26 4.46 -19.93
N THR A 113 -59.31 3.73 -21.05
CA THR A 113 -60.56 3.48 -21.77
C THR A 113 -61.54 2.66 -20.92
N GLN A 114 -61.05 1.64 -20.22
CA GLN A 114 -61.84 0.82 -19.31
C GLN A 114 -62.40 1.61 -18.12
N ASP A 115 -61.61 2.50 -17.52
CA ASP A 115 -62.06 3.36 -16.42
C ASP A 115 -63.17 4.33 -16.87
N HIS A 116 -63.05 4.89 -18.08
CA HIS A 116 -64.09 5.74 -18.68
C HIS A 116 -65.38 4.98 -19.01
N ILE A 117 -65.29 3.74 -19.48
CA ILE A 117 -66.45 2.89 -19.76
C ILE A 117 -67.14 2.52 -18.44
N SER A 118 -66.38 2.17 -17.42
CA SER A 118 -66.91 1.75 -16.11
C SER A 118 -67.67 2.89 -15.41
N ASN A 119 -67.15 4.11 -15.49
CA ASN A 119 -67.85 5.30 -14.96
C ASN A 119 -69.10 5.69 -15.77
N LYS A 120 -69.16 5.35 -17.06
CA LYS A 120 -70.36 5.58 -17.89
C LYS A 120 -71.44 4.51 -17.73
N ALA A 121 -71.07 3.29 -17.35
CA ALA A 121 -72.01 2.20 -17.11
C ALA A 121 -72.68 2.28 -15.72
N ALA A 122 -72.16 3.13 -14.82
CA ALA A 122 -72.67 3.33 -13.47
C ALA A 122 -73.54 4.61 -13.31
N ALA A 123 -73.90 5.28 -14.41
CA ALA A 123 -74.79 6.44 -14.49
C ALA A 123 -75.97 6.14 -15.41
#